data_AF-A0A7V5R0G7-F1
#
_entry.id   AF-A0A7V5R0G7-F1
#
_cell.length_a   1.000
_cell.length_b   1.000
_cell.length_c   1.000
_cell.angle_alpha   90.00
_cell.angle_beta   90.00
_cell.angle_gamma   90.00
#
_symmetry.space_group_name_H-M   'P 1'
#
loop_
_entity.id
_entity.type
_entity.pdbx_description
1 polymer ?
#
loop_
_entity_poly.entity_id
_entity_poly.type
_entity_poly.pdbx_seq_one_letter_code
_entity_poly.pdbx_strand_id
1 'polypeptide(L)' 'MTKKTIRQATVEDISAISQLIKHSARELAATFYDAKTIEMALTGAFGVDTQLIKDQTYYVITNSANELIACG' A
#
# COMPACT_ATOMS: atom_id res chain seq x y z
N MET A 1 -19.80 3.03 -12.52
CA MET A 1 -18.49 3.19 -11.86
C MET A 1 -18.72 3.25 -10.36
N THR A 2 -18.05 2.41 -9.57
CA THR A 2 -18.15 2.42 -8.10
C THR A 2 -17.52 3.68 -7.50
N LYS A 3 -18.12 4.22 -6.44
CA LYS A 3 -17.64 5.43 -5.76
C LYS A 3 -16.26 5.16 -5.15
N LYS A 4 -15.35 6.12 -5.30
CA LYS A 4 -14.00 6.10 -4.71
C LYS A 4 -13.85 7.33 -3.82
N THR A 5 -13.28 7.15 -2.64
CA THR A 5 -13.04 8.24 -1.68
C THR A 5 -11.56 8.28 -1.35
N ILE A 6 -10.95 9.46 -1.45
CA ILE A 6 -9.59 9.71 -0.96
C ILE A 6 -9.65 10.29 0.45
N ARG A 7 -8.79 9.82 1.34
CA ARG A 7 -8.62 10.35 2.70
C ARG A 7 -7.19 10.18 3.18
N GLN A 8 -6.79 10.93 4.21
CA GLN A 8 -5.55 10.65 4.92
C GLN A 8 -5.62 9.25 5.55
N ALA A 9 -4.47 8.56 5.53
CA ALA A 9 -4.31 7.29 6.23
C ALA A 9 -4.26 7.49 7.74
N THR A 10 -4.75 6.51 8.48
CA THR A 10 -4.63 6.47 9.95
C THR A 10 -3.77 5.28 10.37
N VAL A 11 -3.40 5.22 11.66
CA VAL A 11 -2.58 4.12 12.19
C VAL A 11 -3.27 2.76 12.06
N GLU A 12 -4.61 2.74 12.07
CA GLU A 12 -5.42 1.54 11.86
C GLU A 12 -5.29 0.97 10.44
N ASP A 13 -4.90 1.78 9.46
CA ASP A 13 -4.74 1.34 8.07
C ASP A 13 -3.41 0.61 7.82
N ILE A 14 -2.43 0.69 8.74
CA ILE A 14 -1.05 0.19 8.55
C ILE A 14 -1.01 -1.26 8.05
N SER A 15 -1.80 -2.14 8.68
CA SER A 15 -1.83 -3.57 8.31
C SER A 15 -2.35 -3.76 6.88
N ALA A 16 -3.42 -3.06 6.52
CA ALA A 16 -4.04 -3.17 5.20
C ALA A 16 -3.18 -2.51 4.11
N ILE A 17 -2.53 -1.38 4.40
CA ILE A 17 -1.56 -0.75 3.50
C ILE A 17 -0.37 -1.68 3.26
N SER A 18 0.16 -2.33 4.30
CA SER A 18 1.27 -3.29 4.16
C SER A 18 0.89 -4.46 3.26
N GLN A 19 -0.33 -4.98 3.37
CA GLN A 19 -0.82 -6.04 2.49
C GLN A 19 -0.99 -5.56 1.05
N LEU A 20 -1.51 -4.35 0.85
CA LEU A 20 -1.69 -3.76 -0.47
C LEU A 20 -0.35 -3.53 -1.19
N ILE A 21 0.67 -3.01 -0.48
CA ILE A 21 2.02 -2.83 -1.00
C ILE A 21 2.63 -4.19 -1.39
N LYS A 22 2.52 -5.21 -0.54
CA LYS A 22 3.03 -6.56 -0.83
C LYS A 22 2.37 -7.17 -2.06
N HIS A 23 1.05 -7.05 -2.17
CA HIS A 23 0.32 -7.54 -3.34
C HIS A 23 0.74 -6.80 -4.61
N SER A 24 0.78 -5.46 -4.57
CA SER A 24 1.18 -4.64 -5.71
C SER A 24 2.62 -4.93 -6.17
N ALA A 25 3.57 -5.06 -5.24
CA ALA A 25 4.96 -5.37 -5.57
C ALA A 25 5.08 -6.73 -6.26
N ARG A 26 4.41 -7.77 -5.76
CA ARG A 26 4.45 -9.11 -6.36
C ARG A 26 3.87 -9.15 -7.77
N GLU A 27 2.75 -8.47 -7.99
CA GLU A 27 2.08 -8.50 -9.29
C GLU A 27 2.78 -7.60 -10.32
N LEU A 28 3.06 -6.35 -9.97
CA LEU A 28 3.58 -5.36 -10.93
C LEU A 28 5.07 -5.55 -11.22
N ALA A 29 5.85 -5.97 -10.23
CA ALA A 29 7.30 -6.11 -10.39
C ALA A 29 7.70 -7.45 -11.04
N ALA A 30 6.80 -8.43 -11.12
CA ALA A 30 7.08 -9.77 -11.67
C ALA A 30 7.48 -9.76 -13.15
N THR A 31 7.18 -8.70 -13.90
CA THR A 31 7.64 -8.55 -15.29
C THR A 31 9.10 -8.10 -15.39
N PHE A 32 9.66 -7.54 -14.30
CA PHE A 32 10.98 -6.89 -14.30
C PHE A 32 12.00 -7.58 -13.39
N TYR A 33 11.54 -8.25 -12.33
CA TYR A 33 12.40 -8.84 -11.30
C TYR A 33 11.96 -10.27 -11.00
N ASP A 34 12.93 -11.11 -10.61
CA ASP A 34 12.62 -12.44 -10.10
C ASP A 34 11.95 -12.37 -8.72
N ALA A 35 11.26 -13.45 -8.35
CA ALA A 35 10.53 -13.52 -7.08
C ALA A 35 11.44 -13.27 -5.87
N LYS A 36 12.70 -13.73 -5.92
CA LYS A 36 13.66 -13.54 -4.83
C LYS A 36 13.97 -12.06 -4.61
N THR A 37 14.19 -11.31 -5.68
CA THR A 37 14.47 -9.87 -5.65
C THR A 37 13.27 -9.09 -5.13
N ILE A 38 12.05 -9.47 -5.53
CA ILE A 38 10.81 -8.86 -5.03
C ILE A 38 10.66 -9.09 -3.52
N GLU A 39 10.81 -10.32 -3.05
CA GLU A 39 10.70 -10.60 -1.60
C GLU A 39 11.80 -9.91 -0.80
N MET A 40 13.03 -9.83 -1.32
CA MET A 40 14.10 -9.05 -0.70
C MET A 40 13.72 -7.57 -0.56
N ALA A 41 13.15 -6.96 -1.62
CA ALA A 41 12.68 -5.57 -1.55
C ALA A 41 11.57 -5.40 -0.49
N LEU A 42 10.66 -6.36 -0.35
CA LEU A 42 9.60 -6.37 0.68
C LEU A 42 10.10 -6.53 2.12
N THR A 43 11.34 -6.97 2.32
CA THR A 43 11.98 -6.98 3.66
C THR A 43 12.65 -5.65 4.02
N GLY A 44 12.85 -4.76 3.05
CA GLY A 44 13.61 -3.53 3.21
C GLY A 44 12.91 -2.33 2.58
N ALA A 45 13.26 -2.05 1.32
CA ALA A 45 12.87 -0.82 0.62
C ALA A 45 11.35 -0.63 0.46
N PHE A 46 10.57 -1.71 0.40
CA PHE A 46 9.12 -1.66 0.30
C PHE A 46 8.47 -1.94 1.65
N GLY A 47 7.83 -0.91 2.20
CA GLY A 47 7.09 -0.96 3.45
C GLY A 47 6.25 0.30 3.61
N VAL A 48 5.38 0.33 4.62
CA VAL A 48 4.66 1.55 4.96
C VAL A 48 5.54 2.43 5.84
N ASP A 49 5.77 3.67 5.42
CA ASP A 49 6.44 4.65 6.27
C ASP A 49 5.42 5.22 7.28
N THR A 50 5.49 4.72 8.51
CA THR A 50 4.57 5.15 9.57
C THR A 50 4.78 6.61 9.98
N GLN A 51 5.91 7.24 9.65
CA GLN A 51 6.13 8.65 9.92
C GLN A 51 5.26 9.52 9.00
N LEU A 52 5.13 9.17 7.72
CA LEU A 52 4.23 9.86 6.79
C LEU A 52 2.75 9.80 7.22
N ILE A 53 2.35 8.68 7.86
CA ILE A 53 1.00 8.56 8.44
C ILE A 53 0.85 9.49 9.65
N LYS A 54 1.82 9.51 10.56
CA LYS A 54 1.82 10.40 11.74
C LYS A 54 1.83 11.88 11.36
N ASP A 55 2.56 12.21 10.30
CA ASP A 55 2.67 13.57 9.75
C ASP A 55 1.43 13.95 8.93
N GLN A 56 0.48 13.02 8.75
CA GLN A 56 -0.76 13.20 8.00
C GLN A 56 -0.52 13.55 6.52
N THR A 57 0.59 13.09 5.95
CA THR A 57 0.96 13.31 4.55
C THR A 57 0.74 12.08 3.66
N TYR A 58 0.32 10.94 4.24
CA TYR A 58 0.05 9.70 3.53
C TYR A 58 -1.46 9.54 3.26
N TYR A 59 -1.83 9.16 2.05
CA TYR A 59 -3.24 9.06 1.63
C TYR A 59 -3.60 7.64 1.20
N VAL A 60 -4.90 7.36 1.28
CA VAL A 60 -5.49 6.11 0.83
C VAL A 60 -6.76 6.37 0.03
N ILE A 61 -7.07 5.46 -0.88
CA ILE A 61 -8.34 5.44 -1.60
C ILE A 61 -9.13 4.21 -1.16
N THR A 62 -10.39 4.42 -0.80
CA THR A 62 -11.34 3.33 -0.50
C THR A 62 -12.44 3.23 -1.55
N ASN A 63 -12.94 2.01 -1.74
CA ASN A 63 -14.15 1.75 -2.53
C ASN A 63 -15.43 1.93 -1.70
N SER A 64 -16.60 1.67 -2.28
CA SER A 64 -17.89 1.76 -1.58
C SER A 64 -18.05 0.82 -0.37
N ALA A 65 -17.26 -0.27 -0.31
CA ALA A 65 -17.23 -1.21 0.81
C ALA A 65 -16.20 -0.82 1.88
N ASN A 66 -15.57 0.35 1.73
CA ASN A 66 -14.50 0.86 2.58
C ASN A 66 -13.20 0.03 2.53
N GLU A 67 -13.01 -0.78 1.49
CA GLU A 67 -11.77 -1.52 1.25
C GLU A 67 -10.72 -0.60 0.63
N LEU A 68 -9.48 -0.73 1.09
CA LEU A 68 -8.32 -0.01 0.57
C LEU A 68 -7.93 -0.54 -0.81
N ILE A 69 -7.95 0.33 -1.81
CA ILE A 69 -7.66 -0.03 -3.21
C ILE A 69 -6.44 0.71 -3.78
N ALA A 70 -5.95 1.74 -3.10
CA ALA A 70 -4.69 2.42 -3.40
C ALA A 70 -4.15 3.14 -2.16
N CYS A 71 -2.84 3.38 -2.12
CA CYS A 71 -2.15 4.09 -1.06
C CYS A 71 -0.92 4.85 -1.60
N GLY A 72 -0.53 5.95 -0.96
CA GLY A 72 0.66 6.72 -1.30
C GLY A 72 0.73 8.07 -0.61
#